data_AF-A0A6N0IN00-F1
#
_entry.id   AF-A0A6N0IN00-F1
#
_cell.length_a   1.000
_cell.length_b   1.000
_cell.length_c   1.000
_cell.angle_alpha   90.00
_cell.angle_beta   90.00
_cell.angle_gamma   90.00
#
_symmetry.space_group_name_H-M   'P 1'
#
loop_
_entity.id
_entity.type
_entity.pdbx_description
1 polymer ?
#
loop_
_entity_poly.entity_id
_entity_poly.type
_entity_poly.pdbx_seq_one_letter_code
_entity_poly.pdbx_strand_id
1 'polypeptide(L)'
;MELHDFELNYIEKWLPEASVKYKDGSPAVNLGLIITVFFKDGHTPEVRRRMVECVDRFYGEFKPWLKKTITKNWVGITDNNYAKKRQEILDSTPEEIFSWYLSSAEKDFLAPDYSILIMGERIFHNDNDRSVIKLTFPLSLLKEADGKKRYESWLMWLCDTFSVESGYAGLSFALPYARERMFPYEFALAQRFSGVMVDSLGTLEGDGAVIGLKGACWYTILGTPWLEKLGGAERVKHRLAKTPEISLLPYNNGVVLKAGELPPPLGEMKTEGLSPLLVKVNQVIKPVRFNESRSLHFYSEYEGLQFDKESTMKWYRRFDEASALLDKEEMGKSCAPERIKCWTDEIAPHAGQWAAMVNGSTEYIQTREGQKMPPFEDKHGKQHRACWKLLKRDDNGSVYTLPE
;
A
#
# COMPACT_ATOMS: atom_id res chain seq x y z
N MET A 1 9.75 25.91 -5.88
CA MET A 1 8.36 25.87 -6.39
C MET A 1 8.35 25.41 -7.85
N GLU A 2 9.20 24.44 -8.24
CA GLU A 2 9.50 24.22 -9.68
C GLU A 2 9.43 22.75 -10.14
N LEU A 3 9.67 21.75 -9.28
CA LEU A 3 9.47 20.33 -9.62
C LEU A 3 8.05 19.82 -9.33
N HIS A 4 7.38 20.41 -8.32
CA HIS A 4 6.11 19.91 -7.81
C HIS A 4 4.92 20.21 -8.73
N ASP A 5 4.92 21.39 -9.35
CA ASP A 5 3.87 21.77 -10.29
C ASP A 5 4.03 21.02 -11.62
N PHE A 6 5.26 20.68 -12.02
CA PHE A 6 5.52 19.98 -13.28
C PHE A 6 4.90 18.58 -13.33
N GLU A 7 5.03 17.78 -12.27
CA GLU A 7 4.47 16.43 -12.23
C GLU A 7 2.94 16.40 -12.07
N LEU A 8 2.37 17.31 -11.26
CA LEU A 8 0.90 17.44 -11.19
C LEU A 8 0.31 17.96 -12.50
N ASN A 9 0.95 18.95 -13.14
CA ASN A 9 0.58 19.43 -14.49
C ASN A 9 0.72 18.31 -15.54
N TYR A 10 1.68 17.39 -15.34
CA TYR A 10 1.83 16.22 -16.18
C TYR A 10 0.67 15.22 -16.00
N ILE A 11 0.22 14.91 -14.78
CA ILE A 11 -0.98 14.05 -14.56
C ILE A 11 -2.19 14.72 -15.23
N GLU A 12 -2.24 16.04 -15.16
CA GLU A 12 -3.28 16.87 -15.73
C GLU A 12 -3.38 16.80 -17.25
N LYS A 13 -2.24 16.64 -17.96
CA LYS A 13 -2.22 16.46 -19.42
C LYS A 13 -3.04 15.25 -19.85
N TRP A 14 -3.13 14.23 -19.00
CA TRP A 14 -3.87 13.00 -19.26
C TRP A 14 -5.34 13.09 -18.84
N LEU A 15 -5.77 14.11 -18.08
CA LEU A 15 -7.17 14.21 -17.61
C LEU A 15 -8.23 14.07 -18.72
N PRO A 16 -8.08 14.68 -19.92
CA PRO A 16 -9.04 14.49 -20.99
C PRO A 16 -9.15 13.05 -21.50
N GLU A 17 -8.08 12.26 -21.33
CA GLU A 17 -7.96 10.88 -21.82
C GLU A 17 -8.14 9.83 -20.72
N ALA A 18 -7.98 10.22 -19.46
CA ALA A 18 -8.15 9.41 -18.25
C ALA A 18 -9.51 9.63 -17.58
N SER A 19 -10.41 10.36 -18.24
CA SER A 19 -11.78 10.61 -17.81
C SER A 19 -12.77 10.32 -18.95
N VAL A 20 -14.01 10.00 -18.61
CA VAL A 20 -15.09 9.74 -19.56
C VAL A 20 -16.24 10.67 -19.26
N LYS A 21 -16.79 11.31 -20.29
CA LYS A 21 -17.97 12.18 -20.20
C LYS A 21 -19.13 11.60 -21.01
N TYR A 22 -20.33 11.82 -20.52
CA TYR A 22 -21.54 11.64 -21.31
C TYR A 22 -21.63 12.69 -22.42
N LYS A 23 -22.57 12.50 -23.37
CA LYS A 23 -22.78 13.41 -24.50
C LYS A 23 -23.11 14.85 -24.08
N ASP A 24 -23.76 15.01 -22.94
CA ASP A 24 -24.09 16.32 -22.35
C ASP A 24 -22.92 16.96 -21.58
N GLY A 25 -21.74 16.32 -21.58
CA GLY A 25 -20.54 16.77 -20.88
C GLY A 25 -20.49 16.41 -19.40
N SER A 26 -21.52 15.76 -18.85
CA SER A 26 -21.53 15.31 -17.46
C SER A 26 -20.53 14.17 -17.21
N PRO A 27 -19.95 14.06 -15.99
CA PRO A 27 -18.87 13.12 -15.73
C PRO A 27 -19.40 11.69 -15.56
N ALA A 28 -18.93 10.78 -16.42
CA ALA A 28 -19.21 9.35 -16.37
C ALA A 28 -18.11 8.58 -15.59
N VAL A 29 -16.85 8.96 -15.79
CA VAL A 29 -15.69 8.48 -15.04
C VAL A 29 -14.73 9.64 -14.88
N ASN A 30 -14.22 9.90 -13.68
CA ASN A 30 -13.19 10.92 -13.45
C ASN A 30 -11.89 10.28 -12.98
N LEU A 31 -10.75 10.85 -13.33
CA LEU A 31 -9.50 10.57 -12.60
C LEU A 31 -9.55 11.30 -11.25
N GLY A 32 -9.41 10.55 -10.17
CA GLY A 32 -9.45 11.09 -8.81
C GLY A 32 -8.51 10.35 -7.87
N LEU A 33 -8.70 10.60 -6.58
CA LEU A 33 -7.97 9.96 -5.51
C LEU A 33 -8.92 9.08 -4.70
N ILE A 34 -8.43 7.93 -4.26
CA ILE A 34 -9.15 7.07 -3.33
C ILE A 34 -8.34 6.81 -2.07
N ILE A 35 -9.03 6.47 -0.99
CA ILE A 35 -8.45 5.73 0.14
C ILE A 35 -9.40 4.57 0.41
N THR A 36 -8.93 3.33 0.27
CA THR A 36 -9.72 2.13 0.57
C THR A 36 -8.98 1.31 1.62
N VAL A 37 -9.62 1.09 2.77
CA VAL A 37 -9.04 0.39 3.92
C VAL A 37 -9.91 -0.79 4.36
N PHE A 38 -9.25 -1.88 4.76
CA PHE A 38 -9.88 -3.11 5.22
C PHE A 38 -9.44 -3.45 6.65
N PHE A 39 -10.39 -3.74 7.51
CA PHE A 39 -10.15 -3.98 8.94
C PHE A 39 -11.13 -4.99 9.54
N LYS A 40 -10.72 -5.57 10.68
CA LYS A 40 -11.52 -6.49 11.47
C LYS A 40 -12.46 -5.76 12.42
N ASP A 41 -13.33 -6.53 13.06
CA ASP A 41 -14.11 -6.14 14.23
C ASP A 41 -15.15 -5.04 13.97
N GLY A 42 -15.52 -4.78 12.71
CA GLY A 42 -16.58 -3.83 12.34
C GLY A 42 -17.98 -4.22 12.83
N HIS A 43 -18.14 -5.44 13.34
CA HIS A 43 -19.35 -5.87 14.06
C HIS A 43 -19.43 -5.34 15.50
N THR A 44 -18.31 -4.91 16.09
CA THR A 44 -18.27 -4.50 17.49
C THR A 44 -18.90 -3.10 17.68
N PRO A 45 -19.61 -2.84 18.80
CA PRO A 45 -20.21 -1.52 19.05
C PRO A 45 -19.20 -0.37 19.05
N GLU A 46 -17.97 -0.62 19.50
CA GLU A 46 -16.91 0.39 19.52
C GLU A 46 -16.44 0.76 18.11
N VAL A 47 -16.19 -0.23 17.24
CA VAL A 47 -15.78 0.05 15.87
C VAL A 47 -16.93 0.69 15.08
N ARG A 48 -18.19 0.29 15.31
CA ARG A 48 -19.36 0.95 14.68
C ARG A 48 -19.48 2.42 15.06
N ARG A 49 -19.24 2.77 16.33
CA ARG A 49 -19.13 4.18 16.76
C ARG A 49 -18.06 4.93 15.97
N ARG A 50 -16.85 4.37 15.85
CA ARG A 50 -15.76 4.99 15.08
C ARG A 50 -16.07 5.11 13.59
N MET A 51 -16.75 4.13 13.00
CA MET A 51 -17.19 4.19 11.60
C MET A 51 -18.21 5.32 11.38
N VAL A 52 -19.13 5.52 12.33
CA VAL A 52 -20.02 6.70 12.34
C VAL A 52 -19.23 7.99 12.48
N GLU A 53 -18.26 8.06 13.41
CA GLU A 53 -17.39 9.24 13.60
C GLU A 53 -16.56 9.56 12.34
N CYS A 54 -16.15 8.54 11.58
CA CYS A 54 -15.50 8.73 10.28
C CYS A 54 -16.42 9.45 9.29
N VAL A 55 -17.70 9.08 9.25
CA VAL A 55 -18.70 9.76 8.40
C VAL A 55 -19.01 11.16 8.94
N ASP A 56 -19.11 11.34 10.25
CA ASP A 56 -19.29 12.65 10.89
C ASP A 56 -18.13 13.60 10.54
N ARG A 57 -16.89 13.10 10.60
CA ARG A 57 -15.69 13.85 10.20
C ARG A 57 -15.69 14.21 8.72
N PHE A 58 -15.96 13.25 7.84
CA PHE A 58 -15.96 13.48 6.39
C PHE A 58 -17.09 14.45 5.99
N TYR A 59 -18.27 14.27 6.59
CA TYR A 59 -19.39 15.18 6.39
C TYR A 59 -19.06 16.58 6.89
N GLY A 60 -18.49 16.74 8.09
CA GLY A 60 -18.10 18.05 8.62
C GLY A 60 -17.15 18.82 7.71
N GLU A 61 -16.20 18.12 7.08
CA GLU A 61 -15.22 18.73 6.18
C GLU A 61 -15.79 19.01 4.77
N PHE A 62 -16.58 18.09 4.20
CA PHE A 62 -16.99 18.14 2.80
C PHE A 62 -18.48 18.42 2.56
N LYS A 63 -19.28 18.69 3.60
CA LYS A 63 -20.73 18.99 3.51
C LYS A 63 -21.11 19.95 2.38
N PRO A 64 -20.38 21.05 2.09
CA PRO A 64 -20.73 21.96 0.99
C PRO A 64 -20.80 21.31 -0.40
N TRP A 65 -20.05 20.23 -0.62
CA TRP A 65 -20.03 19.51 -1.90
C TRP A 65 -20.93 18.29 -1.92
N LEU A 66 -21.29 17.73 -0.75
CA LEU A 66 -22.10 16.53 -0.65
C LEU A 66 -23.58 16.83 -0.92
N LYS A 67 -24.19 16.02 -1.78
CA LYS A 67 -25.58 16.23 -2.26
C LYS A 67 -26.48 15.07 -1.92
N LYS A 68 -26.00 13.83 -2.11
CA LYS A 68 -26.84 12.64 -2.12
C LYS A 68 -26.36 11.58 -1.15
N THR A 69 -27.31 10.83 -0.63
CA THR A 69 -27.10 9.62 0.19
C THR A 69 -28.02 8.53 -0.31
N ILE A 70 -27.69 7.29 0.05
CA ILE A 70 -28.53 6.13 -0.22
C ILE A 70 -29.25 5.72 1.06
N THR A 71 -30.57 5.56 0.92
CA THR A 71 -31.41 4.89 1.91
C THR A 71 -31.98 3.63 1.27
N LYS A 72 -33.24 3.67 0.82
CA LYS A 72 -33.78 2.75 -0.19
C LYS A 72 -33.63 3.32 -1.61
N ASN A 73 -33.61 4.65 -1.72
CA ASN A 73 -33.50 5.40 -2.96
C ASN A 73 -32.32 6.37 -2.87
N TRP A 74 -31.90 6.87 -4.03
CA TRP A 74 -30.94 7.97 -4.16
C TRP A 74 -31.61 9.30 -3.81
N VAL A 75 -31.33 9.84 -2.63
CA VAL A 75 -32.04 11.00 -2.07
C VAL A 75 -31.08 12.11 -1.63
N GLY A 76 -31.60 13.34 -1.52
CA GLY A 76 -30.85 14.45 -0.93
C GLY A 76 -30.47 14.18 0.52
N ILE A 77 -29.30 14.64 0.95
CA ILE A 77 -28.90 14.56 2.36
C ILE A 77 -29.73 15.59 3.16
N THR A 78 -30.38 15.15 4.22
CA THR A 78 -31.12 16.00 5.16
C THR A 78 -30.69 15.68 6.58
N ASP A 79 -30.79 16.63 7.51
CA ASP A 79 -30.40 16.39 8.91
C ASP A 79 -31.17 15.20 9.50
N ASN A 80 -32.44 15.02 9.12
CA ASN A 80 -33.26 13.90 9.58
C ASN A 80 -32.78 12.54 9.03
N ASN A 81 -32.52 12.42 7.72
CA ASN A 81 -32.08 11.14 7.17
C ASN A 81 -30.65 10.78 7.60
N TYR A 82 -29.80 11.79 7.80
CA TYR A 82 -28.45 11.65 8.32
C TYR A 82 -28.48 11.15 9.78
N ALA A 83 -29.21 11.85 10.66
CA ALA A 83 -29.33 11.47 12.07
C ALA A 83 -29.97 10.09 12.24
N LYS A 84 -30.98 9.77 11.43
CA LYS A 84 -31.60 8.43 11.42
C LYS A 84 -30.59 7.34 11.07
N LYS A 85 -29.81 7.52 10.00
CA LYS A 85 -28.83 6.51 9.57
C LYS A 85 -27.70 6.35 10.57
N ARG A 86 -27.26 7.46 11.17
CA ARG A 86 -26.31 7.48 12.29
C ARG A 86 -26.79 6.58 13.43
N GLN A 87 -28.02 6.81 13.90
CA GLN A 87 -28.60 6.06 15.01
C GLN A 87 -28.83 4.58 14.66
N GLU A 88 -29.29 4.29 13.43
CA GLU A 88 -29.47 2.93 12.92
C GLU A 88 -28.18 2.09 13.03
N ILE A 89 -27.02 2.67 12.69
CA ILE A 89 -25.73 1.96 12.80
C ILE A 89 -25.32 1.78 14.26
N LEU A 90 -25.55 2.79 15.12
CA LEU A 90 -25.19 2.71 16.54
C LEU A 90 -26.02 1.67 17.30
N ASP A 91 -27.29 1.50 16.92
CA ASP A 91 -28.22 0.56 17.57
C ASP A 91 -28.15 -0.86 16.96
N SER A 92 -27.47 -1.02 15.83
CA SER A 92 -27.39 -2.31 15.13
C SER A 92 -26.60 -3.37 15.92
N THR A 93 -27.01 -4.64 15.81
CA THR A 93 -26.39 -5.77 16.52
C THR A 93 -25.22 -6.38 15.75
N PRO A 94 -24.28 -7.08 16.41
CA PRO A 94 -23.12 -7.71 15.75
C PRO A 94 -23.45 -8.65 14.57
N GLU A 95 -24.66 -9.20 14.52
CA GLU A 95 -25.16 -10.08 13.46
C GLU A 95 -25.68 -9.33 12.22
N GLU A 96 -25.86 -8.02 12.31
CA GLU A 96 -26.36 -7.18 11.22
C GLU A 96 -25.23 -6.65 10.36
N ILE A 97 -25.49 -6.53 9.05
CA ILE A 97 -24.62 -5.83 8.11
C ILE A 97 -25.18 -4.42 7.91
N PHE A 98 -24.31 -3.44 7.73
CA PHE A 98 -24.75 -2.09 7.38
C PHE A 98 -23.82 -1.48 6.33
N SER A 99 -24.36 -0.51 5.60
CA SER A 99 -23.57 0.39 4.77
C SER A 99 -24.13 1.81 4.85
N TRP A 100 -23.27 2.79 4.60
CA TRP A 100 -23.66 4.19 4.50
C TRP A 100 -22.82 4.91 3.45
N TYR A 101 -23.49 5.58 2.52
CA TYR A 101 -22.87 6.25 1.38
C TYR A 101 -23.28 7.71 1.30
N LEU A 102 -22.32 8.62 1.20
CA LEU A 102 -22.54 10.05 0.91
C LEU A 102 -21.75 10.45 -0.34
N SER A 103 -22.31 11.30 -1.19
CA SER A 103 -21.74 11.64 -2.49
C SER A 103 -22.02 13.06 -2.95
N SER A 104 -21.08 13.66 -3.67
CA SER A 104 -21.27 14.93 -4.37
C SER A 104 -22.02 14.81 -5.72
N ALA A 105 -22.22 13.59 -6.21
CA ALA A 105 -22.92 13.35 -7.48
C ALA A 105 -24.43 13.60 -7.35
N GLU A 106 -25.02 14.29 -8.33
CA GLU A 106 -26.47 14.57 -8.33
C GLU A 106 -27.29 13.33 -8.73
N LYS A 107 -26.71 12.45 -9.54
CA LYS A 107 -27.32 11.19 -10.00
C LYS A 107 -26.38 10.03 -9.69
N ASP A 108 -26.96 8.86 -9.46
CA ASP A 108 -26.25 7.62 -9.15
C ASP A 108 -25.33 7.13 -10.27
N PHE A 109 -25.59 7.54 -11.52
CA PHE A 109 -24.77 7.25 -12.69
C PHE A 109 -23.73 8.34 -13.03
N LEU A 110 -23.57 9.38 -12.21
CA LEU A 110 -22.53 10.38 -12.39
C LEU A 110 -21.35 10.11 -11.46
N ALA A 111 -20.13 10.27 -11.96
CA ALA A 111 -18.93 10.13 -11.15
C ALA A 111 -18.85 11.25 -10.09
N PRO A 112 -18.60 10.92 -8.81
CA PRO A 112 -18.46 11.92 -7.77
C PRO A 112 -17.05 12.52 -7.71
N ASP A 113 -16.95 13.78 -7.30
CA ASP A 113 -15.68 14.37 -6.87
C ASP A 113 -15.35 13.96 -5.44
N TYR A 114 -16.36 13.98 -4.55
CA TYR A 114 -16.24 13.58 -3.16
C TYR A 114 -17.25 12.48 -2.87
N SER A 115 -16.79 11.39 -2.24
CA SER A 115 -17.70 10.41 -1.67
C SER A 115 -17.06 9.66 -0.50
N ILE A 116 -17.92 9.17 0.39
CA ILE A 116 -17.54 8.21 1.43
C ILE A 116 -18.52 7.04 1.36
N LEU A 117 -17.98 5.82 1.40
CA LEU A 117 -18.71 4.61 1.71
C LEU A 117 -18.09 3.97 2.95
N ILE A 118 -18.93 3.58 3.89
CA ILE A 118 -18.57 2.63 4.94
C ILE A 118 -19.44 1.39 4.82
N MET A 119 -18.88 0.22 5.09
CA MET A 119 -19.60 -1.05 5.16
C MET A 119 -19.03 -1.91 6.28
N GLY A 120 -19.89 -2.27 7.24
CA GLY A 120 -19.53 -3.06 8.41
C GLY A 120 -20.02 -4.49 8.27
N GLU A 121 -19.12 -5.44 8.48
CA GLU A 121 -19.40 -6.88 8.40
C GLU A 121 -20.02 -7.44 9.69
N ARG A 122 -20.60 -8.63 9.55
CA ARG A 122 -21.23 -9.39 10.65
C ARG A 122 -20.18 -10.16 11.44
N ILE A 123 -20.46 -10.46 12.70
CA ILE A 123 -19.55 -11.20 13.60
C ILE A 123 -19.07 -12.54 13.00
N PHE A 124 -19.96 -13.29 12.33
CA PHE A 124 -19.62 -14.59 11.73
C PHE A 124 -18.66 -14.50 10.53
N HIS A 125 -18.50 -13.31 9.94
CA HIS A 125 -17.60 -13.09 8.82
C HIS A 125 -16.23 -12.54 9.26
N ASN A 126 -16.04 -12.21 10.54
CA ASN A 126 -14.85 -11.47 10.99
C ASN A 126 -13.51 -12.13 10.63
N ASP A 127 -13.48 -13.47 10.58
CA ASP A 127 -12.26 -14.20 10.22
C ASP A 127 -12.03 -14.27 8.70
N ASN A 128 -13.11 -14.26 7.90
CA ASN A 128 -13.08 -14.57 6.47
C ASN A 128 -13.44 -13.38 5.56
N ASP A 129 -13.80 -12.25 6.15
CA ASP A 129 -14.15 -11.00 5.48
C ASP A 129 -13.67 -9.80 6.30
N ARG A 130 -13.69 -8.61 5.70
CA ARG A 130 -13.26 -7.36 6.34
C ARG A 130 -14.28 -6.26 6.10
N SER A 131 -14.50 -5.49 7.16
CA SER A 131 -15.20 -4.21 7.02
C SER A 131 -14.34 -3.25 6.21
N VAL A 132 -15.01 -2.35 5.49
CA VAL A 132 -14.35 -1.48 4.51
C VAL A 132 -14.81 -0.04 4.66
N ILE A 133 -13.86 0.88 4.51
CA ILE A 133 -14.12 2.30 4.32
C ILE A 133 -13.44 2.71 3.02
N LYS A 134 -14.20 3.38 2.15
CA LYS A 134 -13.71 3.97 0.90
C LYS A 134 -14.00 5.45 0.89
N LEU A 135 -12.97 6.26 0.72
CA LEU A 135 -13.05 7.69 0.48
C LEU A 135 -12.69 7.99 -0.97
N THR A 136 -13.33 9.00 -1.56
CA THR A 136 -12.99 9.55 -2.88
C THR A 136 -12.83 11.05 -2.77
N PHE A 137 -11.78 11.57 -3.40
CA PHE A 137 -11.47 12.99 -3.46
C PHE A 137 -11.14 13.38 -4.91
N PRO A 138 -11.36 14.65 -5.31
CA PRO A 138 -10.94 15.11 -6.62
C PRO A 138 -9.42 15.23 -6.67
N LEU A 139 -8.84 15.06 -7.85
CA LEU A 139 -7.39 15.24 -8.04
C LEU A 139 -6.92 16.66 -7.67
N SER A 140 -7.78 17.66 -7.86
CA SER A 140 -7.52 19.05 -7.49
C SER A 140 -7.20 19.24 -6.01
N LEU A 141 -7.60 18.31 -5.13
CA LEU A 141 -7.21 18.33 -3.72
C LEU A 141 -5.69 18.47 -3.56
N LEU A 142 -4.87 17.78 -4.38
CA LEU A 142 -3.41 17.82 -4.24
C LEU A 142 -2.78 19.17 -4.60
N LYS A 143 -3.54 20.05 -5.26
CA LYS A 143 -3.11 21.41 -5.65
C LYS A 143 -3.41 22.46 -4.58
N GLU A 144 -4.26 22.13 -3.61
CA GLU A 144 -4.47 22.99 -2.45
C GLU A 144 -3.16 23.08 -1.64
N ALA A 145 -2.94 24.22 -0.97
CA ALA A 145 -1.70 24.49 -0.22
C ALA A 145 -1.35 23.36 0.77
N ASP A 146 -2.34 22.83 1.49
CA ASP A 146 -2.19 21.72 2.44
C ASP A 146 -2.77 20.39 1.94
N GLY A 147 -3.17 20.33 0.66
CA GLY A 147 -3.95 19.23 0.10
C GLY A 147 -3.32 17.85 0.23
N LYS A 148 -2.03 17.75 -0.10
CA LYS A 148 -1.23 16.51 0.04
C LYS A 148 -1.15 16.05 1.48
N LYS A 149 -0.84 16.98 2.40
CA LYS A 149 -0.77 16.70 3.84
C LYS A 149 -2.12 16.27 4.40
N ARG A 150 -3.20 16.94 3.97
CA ARG A 150 -4.57 16.61 4.34
C ARG A 150 -4.97 15.21 3.87
N TYR A 151 -4.63 14.85 2.64
CA TYR A 151 -4.86 13.51 2.09
C TYR A 151 -4.10 12.41 2.86
N GLU A 152 -2.80 12.61 3.12
CA GLU A 152 -1.99 11.69 3.94
C GLU A 152 -2.53 11.61 5.38
N SER A 153 -2.96 12.73 5.97
CA SER A 153 -3.55 12.77 7.31
C SER A 153 -4.86 11.99 7.41
N TRP A 154 -5.68 12.01 6.36
CA TRP A 154 -6.89 11.17 6.27
C TRP A 154 -6.53 9.69 6.26
N LEU A 155 -5.55 9.30 5.44
CA LEU A 155 -5.06 7.92 5.36
C LEU A 155 -4.52 7.44 6.71
N MET A 156 -3.59 8.19 7.30
CA MET A 156 -2.95 7.78 8.57
C MET A 156 -3.96 7.71 9.71
N TRP A 157 -4.91 8.65 9.77
CA TRP A 157 -5.98 8.59 10.77
C TRP A 157 -6.87 7.36 10.61
N LEU A 158 -7.23 6.96 9.38
CA LEU A 158 -7.97 5.72 9.14
C LEU A 158 -7.16 4.50 9.62
N CYS A 159 -5.87 4.45 9.26
CA CYS A 159 -4.97 3.38 9.67
C CYS A 159 -4.94 3.21 11.20
N ASP A 160 -4.76 4.30 11.94
CA ASP A 160 -4.72 4.28 13.41
C ASP A 160 -6.10 3.98 14.04
N THR A 161 -7.17 4.58 13.52
CA THR A 161 -8.50 4.49 14.15
C THR A 161 -9.08 3.07 14.08
N PHE A 162 -8.81 2.37 12.97
CA PHE A 162 -9.39 1.08 12.65
C PHE A 162 -8.40 -0.09 12.71
N SER A 163 -7.15 0.17 13.12
CA SER A 163 -6.08 -0.84 13.12
C SER A 163 -6.02 -1.58 11.78
N VAL A 164 -6.01 -0.83 10.68
CA VAL A 164 -6.18 -1.35 9.32
C VAL A 164 -5.21 -2.51 9.05
N GLU A 165 -5.73 -3.62 8.52
CA GLU A 165 -4.91 -4.79 8.17
C GLU A 165 -4.34 -4.65 6.76
N SER A 166 -5.10 -4.12 5.81
CA SER A 166 -4.66 -3.90 4.44
C SER A 166 -5.47 -2.81 3.76
N GLY A 167 -4.96 -2.32 2.63
CA GLY A 167 -5.62 -1.30 1.84
C GLY A 167 -4.64 -0.54 0.98
N TYR A 168 -5.14 0.49 0.31
CA TYR A 168 -4.38 1.26 -0.65
C TYR A 168 -5.01 2.64 -0.82
N ALA A 169 -4.18 3.60 -1.17
CA ALA A 169 -4.60 4.95 -1.48
C ALA A 169 -3.76 5.51 -2.62
N GLY A 170 -4.40 6.21 -3.56
CA GLY A 170 -3.71 6.83 -4.68
C GLY A 170 -4.67 7.20 -5.81
N LEU A 171 -4.12 7.31 -7.02
CA LEU A 171 -4.90 7.56 -8.23
C LEU A 171 -5.81 6.37 -8.52
N SER A 172 -7.08 6.66 -8.82
CA SER A 172 -8.07 5.69 -9.28
C SER A 172 -9.05 6.36 -10.23
N PHE A 173 -9.73 5.55 -11.05
CA PHE A 173 -10.93 6.00 -11.75
C PHE A 173 -12.07 6.09 -10.73
N ALA A 174 -12.51 7.32 -10.44
CA ALA A 174 -13.69 7.59 -9.63
C ALA A 174 -14.93 7.24 -10.46
N LEU A 175 -15.57 6.13 -10.07
CA LEU A 175 -16.76 5.62 -10.72
C LEU A 175 -18.04 6.14 -10.03
N PRO A 176 -19.16 6.21 -10.78
CA PRO A 176 -20.48 6.45 -10.21
C PRO A 176 -20.88 5.36 -9.22
N TYR A 177 -21.94 5.60 -8.44
CA TYR A 177 -22.51 4.55 -7.59
C TYR A 177 -22.99 3.36 -8.44
N ALA A 178 -23.66 3.65 -9.56
CA ALA A 178 -24.02 2.69 -10.62
C ALA A 178 -22.81 2.34 -11.51
N ARG A 179 -21.72 1.92 -10.87
CA ARG A 179 -20.39 1.65 -11.46
C ARG A 179 -20.38 0.57 -12.52
N GLU A 180 -21.32 -0.38 -12.46
CA GLU A 180 -21.45 -1.49 -13.41
C GLU A 180 -21.61 -0.99 -14.85
N ARG A 181 -22.24 0.18 -15.03
CA ARG A 181 -22.37 0.84 -16.33
C ARG A 181 -21.02 1.25 -16.92
N MET A 182 -20.03 1.47 -16.07
CA MET A 182 -18.73 2.02 -16.42
C MET A 182 -17.60 0.98 -16.42
N PHE A 183 -17.88 -0.30 -16.17
CA PHE A 183 -16.86 -1.36 -16.21
C PHE A 183 -16.10 -1.44 -17.55
N PRO A 184 -16.74 -1.30 -18.73
CA PRO A 184 -16.01 -1.23 -20.01
C PRO A 184 -14.99 -0.10 -20.09
N TYR A 185 -15.34 1.05 -19.53
CA TYR A 185 -14.47 2.21 -19.54
C TYR A 185 -13.34 2.07 -18.53
N GLU A 186 -13.62 1.60 -17.31
CA GLU A 186 -12.57 1.32 -16.32
C GLU A 186 -11.59 0.26 -16.84
N PHE A 187 -12.09 -0.81 -17.48
CA PHE A 187 -11.27 -1.86 -18.06
C PHE A 187 -10.34 -1.32 -19.15
N ALA A 188 -10.89 -0.59 -20.13
CA ALA A 188 -10.11 -0.01 -21.21
C ALA A 188 -9.06 1.00 -20.71
N LEU A 189 -9.42 1.83 -19.72
CA LEU A 189 -8.50 2.79 -19.12
C LEU A 189 -7.41 2.09 -18.30
N ALA A 190 -7.73 1.04 -17.55
CA ALA A 190 -6.75 0.27 -16.78
C ALA A 190 -5.74 -0.45 -17.71
N GLN A 191 -6.16 -0.94 -18.86
CA GLN A 191 -5.23 -1.49 -19.87
C GLN A 191 -4.22 -0.46 -20.38
N ARG A 192 -4.57 0.83 -20.32
CA ARG A 192 -3.73 1.94 -20.78
C ARG A 192 -2.86 2.53 -19.68
N PHE A 193 -3.39 2.69 -18.47
CA PHE A 193 -2.76 3.43 -17.37
C PHE A 193 -2.46 2.50 -16.19
N SER A 194 -1.25 1.93 -16.18
CA SER A 194 -0.83 0.91 -15.20
C SER A 194 -0.67 1.42 -13.76
N GLY A 195 -0.47 2.72 -13.59
CA GLY A 195 -0.30 3.38 -12.29
C GLY A 195 -1.60 3.72 -11.56
N VAL A 196 -2.75 3.61 -12.24
CA VAL A 196 -4.07 3.93 -11.68
C VAL A 196 -4.68 2.67 -11.07
N MET A 197 -5.12 2.72 -9.82
CA MET A 197 -5.74 1.57 -9.16
C MET A 197 -7.14 1.29 -9.73
N VAL A 198 -7.47 0.01 -9.95
CA VAL A 198 -8.83 -0.44 -10.25
C VAL A 198 -9.56 -0.69 -8.93
N ASP A 199 -10.58 0.11 -8.65
CA ASP A 199 -11.26 0.12 -7.35
C ASP A 199 -12.79 0.16 -7.47
N SER A 200 -13.33 -0.26 -8.60
CA SER A 200 -14.78 -0.48 -8.78
C SER A 200 -15.38 -1.30 -7.63
N LEU A 201 -14.75 -2.42 -7.28
CA LEU A 201 -15.26 -3.34 -6.26
C LEU A 201 -14.48 -3.32 -4.96
N GLY A 202 -13.61 -2.34 -4.70
CA GLY A 202 -12.86 -2.29 -3.44
C GLY A 202 -13.74 -2.39 -2.19
N THR A 203 -14.99 -1.95 -2.30
CA THR A 203 -15.99 -2.02 -1.23
C THR A 203 -16.62 -3.40 -1.02
N LEU A 204 -16.29 -4.36 -1.88
CA LEU A 204 -16.74 -5.75 -1.86
C LEU A 204 -15.55 -6.74 -1.80
N GLU A 205 -14.34 -6.23 -1.56
CA GLU A 205 -13.09 -7.00 -1.58
C GLU A 205 -12.60 -7.41 -0.19
N GLY A 206 -13.44 -7.33 0.85
CA GLY A 206 -13.06 -7.69 2.21
C GLY A 206 -12.60 -9.14 2.35
N ASP A 207 -13.26 -10.08 1.65
CA ASP A 207 -12.88 -11.49 1.53
C ASP A 207 -11.50 -11.68 0.88
N GLY A 208 -11.22 -10.90 -0.17
CA GLY A 208 -9.92 -10.87 -0.84
C GLY A 208 -8.83 -10.31 0.07
N ALA A 209 -9.16 -9.29 0.87
CA ALA A 209 -8.28 -8.65 1.83
C ALA A 209 -7.86 -9.58 2.98
N VAL A 210 -8.56 -10.70 3.21
CA VAL A 210 -8.14 -11.77 4.14
C VAL A 210 -7.05 -12.65 3.53
N ILE A 211 -7.07 -12.83 2.21
CA ILE A 211 -6.22 -13.78 1.50
C ILE A 211 -4.90 -13.13 1.06
N GLY A 212 -4.93 -11.86 0.64
CA GLY A 212 -3.73 -11.14 0.24
C GLY A 212 -3.96 -9.66 -0.04
N LEU A 213 -2.86 -8.95 -0.26
CA LEU A 213 -2.89 -7.54 -0.65
C LEU A 213 -3.34 -7.40 -2.11
N LYS A 214 -4.14 -6.37 -2.40
CA LYS A 214 -4.61 -6.13 -3.77
C LYS A 214 -3.46 -5.83 -4.75
N GLY A 215 -2.57 -4.91 -4.41
CA GLY A 215 -1.43 -4.56 -5.27
C GLY A 215 -0.78 -3.24 -4.92
N ALA A 216 0.28 -2.90 -5.66
CA ALA A 216 1.00 -1.65 -5.49
C ALA A 216 0.14 -0.44 -5.88
N CYS A 217 0.16 0.59 -5.03
CA CYS A 217 -0.48 1.90 -5.21
C CYS A 217 0.44 3.00 -4.65
N TRP A 218 0.06 4.27 -4.79
CA TRP A 218 0.82 5.41 -4.25
C TRP A 218 1.10 5.22 -2.74
N TYR A 219 0.09 4.84 -1.98
CA TYR A 219 0.20 4.35 -0.62
C TYR A 219 -0.29 2.91 -0.58
N THR A 220 0.54 2.00 -0.09
CA THR A 220 0.19 0.58 0.08
C THR A 220 0.26 0.24 1.56
N ILE A 221 -0.87 -0.16 2.15
CA ILE A 221 -1.00 -0.36 3.61
C ILE A 221 -0.63 -1.81 3.95
N LEU A 222 0.35 -1.96 4.84
CA LEU A 222 0.85 -3.24 5.34
C LEU A 222 0.58 -3.35 6.83
N GLY A 223 -0.59 -3.89 7.19
CA GLY A 223 -0.87 -4.23 8.58
C GLY A 223 0.01 -5.36 9.09
N THR A 224 0.08 -5.51 10.41
CA THR A 224 0.90 -6.50 11.12
C THR A 224 0.84 -7.91 10.50
N PRO A 225 -0.34 -8.48 10.15
CA PRO A 225 -0.40 -9.84 9.59
C PRO A 225 0.35 -10.02 8.27
N TRP A 226 0.42 -8.98 7.43
CA TRP A 226 1.15 -9.01 6.16
C TRP A 226 2.61 -8.65 6.34
N LEU A 227 2.89 -7.71 7.24
CA LEU A 227 4.23 -7.27 7.55
C LEU A 227 5.07 -8.40 8.16
N GLU A 228 4.49 -9.20 9.06
CA GLU A 228 5.13 -10.40 9.63
C GLU A 228 5.47 -11.44 8.56
N LYS A 229 4.56 -11.71 7.62
CA LYS A 229 4.80 -12.60 6.47
C LYS A 229 5.93 -12.09 5.56
N LEU A 230 6.17 -10.78 5.54
CA LEU A 230 7.29 -10.15 4.84
C LEU A 230 8.59 -10.11 5.69
N GLY A 231 8.56 -10.64 6.91
CA GLY A 231 9.69 -10.69 7.84
C GLY A 231 9.92 -9.42 8.66
N GLY A 232 8.88 -8.59 8.80
CA GLY A 232 8.87 -7.40 9.68
C GLY A 232 9.32 -6.10 8.99
N ALA A 233 9.09 -4.98 9.70
CA ALA A 233 9.38 -3.62 9.21
C ALA A 233 10.85 -3.43 8.81
N GLU A 234 11.79 -3.92 9.62
CA GLU A 234 13.23 -3.77 9.34
C GLU A 234 13.66 -4.51 8.07
N ARG A 235 13.08 -5.68 7.80
CA ARG A 235 13.36 -6.40 6.55
C ARG A 235 12.80 -5.66 5.35
N VAL A 236 11.59 -5.12 5.46
CA VAL A 236 10.99 -4.28 4.41
C VAL A 236 11.84 -3.04 4.17
N LYS A 237 12.25 -2.33 5.23
CA LYS A 237 13.13 -1.16 5.17
C LYS A 237 14.45 -1.49 4.49
N HIS A 238 15.07 -2.61 4.84
CA HIS A 238 16.30 -3.07 4.18
C HIS A 238 16.11 -3.31 2.67
N ARG A 239 15.00 -3.94 2.27
CA ARG A 239 14.68 -4.15 0.84
C ARG A 239 14.46 -2.84 0.07
N LEU A 240 14.14 -1.76 0.76
CA LEU A 240 13.93 -0.42 0.21
C LEU A 240 15.16 0.49 0.33
N ALA A 241 16.28 0.03 0.92
CA ALA A 241 17.44 0.87 1.19
C ALA A 241 18.03 1.55 -0.07
N LYS A 242 17.88 0.91 -1.24
CA LYS A 242 18.33 1.44 -2.55
C LYS A 242 17.25 2.23 -3.30
N THR A 243 16.12 2.50 -2.66
CA THR A 243 14.99 3.27 -3.23
C THR A 243 14.39 4.16 -2.13
N PRO A 244 15.16 5.15 -1.63
CA PRO A 244 14.75 6.01 -0.51
C PRO A 244 13.51 6.87 -0.80
N GLU A 245 13.11 6.99 -2.07
CA GLU A 245 11.87 7.63 -2.50
C GLU A 245 10.61 6.89 -2.00
N ILE A 246 10.75 5.60 -1.64
CA ILE A 246 9.68 4.85 -0.99
C ILE A 246 9.83 4.99 0.52
N SER A 247 8.98 5.84 1.11
CA SER A 247 8.97 6.06 2.56
C SER A 247 8.11 5.03 3.30
N LEU A 248 8.52 4.70 4.52
CA LEU A 248 7.77 3.87 5.46
C LEU A 248 7.10 4.76 6.51
N LEU A 249 5.78 4.83 6.48
CA LEU A 249 4.99 5.59 7.45
C LEU A 249 4.43 4.61 8.50
N PRO A 250 4.97 4.56 9.73
CA PRO A 250 4.45 3.68 10.77
C PRO A 250 3.10 4.18 11.29
N TYR A 251 2.24 3.24 11.67
CA TYR A 251 1.00 3.48 12.42
C TYR A 251 0.82 2.37 13.47
N ASN A 252 -0.22 2.46 14.30
CA ASN A 252 -0.39 1.57 15.45
C ASN A 252 -0.45 0.06 15.14
N ASN A 253 -0.82 -0.33 13.91
CA ASN A 253 -0.96 -1.73 13.50
C ASN A 253 -0.20 -2.05 12.21
N GLY A 254 0.88 -1.32 11.88
CA GLY A 254 1.69 -1.65 10.71
C GLY A 254 2.48 -0.49 10.13
N VAL A 255 2.74 -0.57 8.83
CA VAL A 255 3.42 0.47 8.05
C VAL A 255 2.69 0.73 6.74
N VAL A 256 2.74 1.96 6.25
CA VAL A 256 2.30 2.33 4.90
C VAL A 256 3.54 2.58 4.05
N LEU A 257 3.61 1.92 2.88
CA LEU A 257 4.61 2.22 1.85
C LEU A 257 4.11 3.42 1.03
N LYS A 258 4.77 4.56 1.12
CA LYS A 258 4.50 5.76 0.30
C LYS A 258 5.49 5.82 -0.86
N ALA A 259 5.01 5.56 -2.07
CA ALA A 259 5.78 5.56 -3.30
C ALA A 259 5.95 6.98 -3.86
N GLY A 260 6.93 7.72 -3.34
CA GLY A 260 7.23 9.09 -3.76
C GLY A 260 6.38 10.16 -3.07
N GLU A 261 6.87 11.39 -3.09
CA GLU A 261 6.18 12.56 -2.51
C GLU A 261 4.95 13.01 -3.30
N LEU A 262 4.90 12.65 -4.58
CA LEU A 262 3.77 12.88 -5.47
C LEU A 262 3.22 11.53 -5.95
N PRO A 263 1.94 11.49 -6.40
CA PRO A 263 1.41 10.27 -6.98
C PRO A 263 2.30 9.78 -8.13
N PRO A 264 2.62 8.48 -8.19
CA PRO A 264 3.33 7.92 -9.32
C PRO A 264 2.65 8.26 -10.65
N PRO A 265 3.41 8.37 -11.75
CA PRO A 265 2.84 8.60 -13.07
C PRO A 265 1.74 7.59 -13.41
N LEU A 266 0.76 7.98 -14.23
CA LEU A 266 -0.31 7.08 -14.67
C LEU A 266 0.24 5.85 -15.41
N GLY A 267 1.44 5.94 -15.98
CA GLY A 267 2.12 4.85 -16.66
C GLY A 267 1.41 4.47 -17.94
N GLU A 268 1.30 5.44 -18.87
CA GLU A 268 0.71 5.20 -20.18
C GLU A 268 1.59 4.20 -20.94
N MET A 269 1.03 3.02 -21.17
CA MET A 269 1.79 1.83 -21.55
C MET A 269 2.46 1.93 -22.93
N LYS A 270 2.06 2.86 -23.79
CA LYS A 270 2.65 3.05 -25.12
C LYS A 270 3.81 4.04 -25.11
N THR A 271 3.82 4.99 -24.18
CA THR A 271 4.72 6.15 -24.24
C THR A 271 5.66 6.28 -23.05
N GLU A 272 5.30 5.77 -21.87
CA GLU A 272 5.99 6.09 -20.61
C GLU A 272 6.45 4.85 -19.84
N GLY A 273 5.80 3.71 -20.06
CA GLY A 273 6.13 2.45 -19.39
C GLY A 273 5.68 2.40 -17.93
N LEU A 274 6.22 1.45 -17.17
CA LEU A 274 5.83 1.18 -15.79
C LEU A 274 6.54 2.12 -14.81
N SER A 275 5.82 2.61 -13.79
CA SER A 275 6.44 3.39 -12.71
C SER A 275 7.48 2.57 -11.94
N PRO A 276 8.76 3.01 -11.87
CA PRO A 276 9.80 2.30 -11.12
C PRO A 276 9.45 2.13 -9.64
N LEU A 277 8.80 3.13 -9.03
CA LEU A 277 8.39 3.06 -7.62
C LEU A 277 7.30 2.01 -7.40
N LEU A 278 6.29 1.94 -8.28
CA LEU A 278 5.25 0.91 -8.17
C LEU A 278 5.78 -0.49 -8.47
N VAL A 279 6.73 -0.61 -9.41
CA VAL A 279 7.45 -1.88 -9.66
C VAL A 279 8.21 -2.31 -8.40
N LYS A 280 8.93 -1.40 -7.75
CA LYS A 280 9.66 -1.70 -6.51
C LYS A 280 8.73 -2.05 -5.35
N VAL A 281 7.60 -1.36 -5.19
CA VAL A 281 6.56 -1.74 -4.22
C VAL A 281 6.03 -3.14 -4.52
N ASN A 282 5.69 -3.45 -5.78
CA ASN A 282 5.24 -4.79 -6.17
C ASN A 282 6.27 -5.86 -5.86
N GLN A 283 7.55 -5.62 -6.16
CA GLN A 283 8.66 -6.53 -5.81
C GLN A 283 8.68 -6.82 -4.30
N VAL A 284 8.42 -5.80 -3.46
CA VAL A 284 8.35 -5.97 -2.00
C VAL A 284 7.15 -6.84 -1.59
N ILE A 285 5.96 -6.50 -2.06
CA ILE A 285 4.71 -7.12 -1.58
C ILE A 285 4.33 -8.43 -2.28
N LYS A 286 4.99 -8.80 -3.38
CA LYS A 286 4.67 -9.97 -4.20
C LYS A 286 4.42 -11.26 -3.39
N PRO A 287 5.19 -11.60 -2.34
CA PRO A 287 4.94 -12.83 -1.55
C PRO A 287 3.61 -12.87 -0.81
N VAL A 288 2.99 -11.71 -0.57
CA VAL A 288 1.72 -11.56 0.17
C VAL A 288 0.61 -10.92 -0.68
N ARG A 289 0.88 -10.69 -1.97
CA ARG A 289 -0.10 -10.15 -2.91
C ARG A 289 -1.11 -11.25 -3.27
N PHE A 290 -2.37 -10.86 -3.40
CA PHE A 290 -3.45 -11.71 -3.85
C PHE A 290 -3.08 -12.42 -5.17
N ASN A 291 -3.27 -13.74 -5.20
CA ASN A 291 -2.90 -14.59 -6.33
C ASN A 291 -3.96 -15.66 -6.68
N GLU A 292 -5.16 -15.53 -6.11
CA GLU A 292 -6.27 -16.47 -6.37
C GLU A 292 -7.11 -16.06 -7.58
N SER A 293 -7.93 -16.98 -8.08
CA SER A 293 -8.80 -16.70 -9.24
C SER A 293 -10.04 -15.91 -8.82
N ARG A 294 -10.02 -14.60 -9.05
CA ARG A 294 -11.15 -13.70 -8.86
C ARG A 294 -11.27 -12.74 -10.03
N SER A 295 -12.49 -12.24 -10.27
CA SER A 295 -12.72 -11.14 -11.19
C SER A 295 -12.81 -9.81 -10.45
N LEU A 296 -12.15 -8.77 -10.97
CA LEU A 296 -12.30 -7.38 -10.48
C LEU A 296 -13.66 -6.78 -10.84
N HIS A 297 -14.43 -7.41 -11.73
CA HIS A 297 -15.82 -7.05 -12.07
C HIS A 297 -16.75 -8.26 -11.88
N PHE A 298 -17.96 -8.08 -11.36
CA PHE A 298 -18.88 -9.19 -11.07
C PHE A 298 -19.82 -9.55 -12.23
N TYR A 299 -20.29 -8.56 -13.00
CA TYR A 299 -21.15 -8.74 -14.16
C TYR A 299 -21.26 -7.41 -14.92
N SER A 300 -21.25 -7.47 -16.25
CA SER A 300 -21.52 -6.37 -17.17
C SER A 300 -22.40 -6.91 -18.28
N GLU A 301 -23.34 -6.12 -18.75
CA GLU A 301 -24.18 -6.46 -19.92
C GLU A 301 -23.36 -6.48 -21.23
N TYR A 302 -22.11 -6.00 -21.18
CA TYR A 302 -21.19 -5.92 -22.31
C TYR A 302 -20.14 -7.03 -22.25
N GLU A 303 -20.37 -8.13 -22.95
CA GLU A 303 -19.43 -9.26 -23.04
C GLU A 303 -18.06 -8.83 -23.57
N GLY A 304 -16.99 -9.37 -22.97
CA GLY A 304 -15.61 -9.15 -23.42
C GLY A 304 -15.03 -7.76 -23.15
N LEU A 305 -15.80 -6.85 -22.54
CA LEU A 305 -15.39 -5.48 -22.22
C LEU A 305 -15.34 -5.25 -20.71
N GLN A 306 -14.81 -6.18 -19.93
CA GLN A 306 -14.65 -6.02 -18.50
C GLN A 306 -13.54 -6.92 -17.99
N PHE A 307 -13.11 -6.71 -16.74
CA PHE A 307 -12.25 -7.68 -16.08
C PHE A 307 -12.99 -9.00 -15.93
N ASP A 308 -12.34 -10.06 -16.37
CA ASP A 308 -12.61 -11.45 -16.06
C ASP A 308 -11.50 -12.00 -15.15
N LYS A 309 -11.54 -13.29 -14.85
CA LYS A 309 -10.52 -13.94 -14.01
C LYS A 309 -9.11 -13.85 -14.62
N GLU A 310 -8.97 -13.99 -15.93
CA GLU A 310 -7.65 -14.00 -16.59
C GLU A 310 -7.04 -12.59 -16.63
N SER A 311 -7.80 -11.62 -17.13
CA SER A 311 -7.40 -10.22 -17.21
C SER A 311 -7.19 -9.60 -15.82
N THR A 312 -7.94 -10.03 -14.80
CA THR A 312 -7.68 -9.67 -13.40
C THR A 312 -6.30 -10.16 -12.95
N MET A 313 -5.94 -11.40 -13.26
CA MET A 313 -4.62 -11.92 -12.90
C MET A 313 -3.50 -11.21 -13.67
N LYS A 314 -3.73 -10.83 -14.93
CA LYS A 314 -2.80 -9.96 -15.68
C LYS A 314 -2.64 -8.61 -15.00
N TRP A 315 -3.73 -8.00 -14.53
CA TRP A 315 -3.69 -6.75 -13.79
C TRP A 315 -2.86 -6.83 -12.51
N TYR A 316 -3.09 -7.88 -11.71
CA TYR A 316 -2.32 -8.09 -10.48
C TYR A 316 -0.83 -8.33 -10.75
N ARG A 317 -0.50 -9.01 -11.84
CA ARG A 317 0.87 -9.35 -12.23
C ARG A 317 1.52 -8.31 -13.14
N ARG A 318 0.88 -7.17 -13.42
CA ARG A 318 1.34 -6.18 -14.41
C ARG A 318 2.76 -5.64 -14.18
N PHE A 319 3.26 -5.73 -12.94
CA PHE A 319 4.61 -5.31 -12.57
C PHE A 319 5.59 -6.48 -12.36
N ASP A 320 5.16 -7.73 -12.49
CA ASP A 320 5.95 -8.90 -12.07
C ASP A 320 7.20 -9.12 -12.91
N GLU A 321 7.10 -8.92 -14.23
CA GLU A 321 8.25 -9.06 -15.14
C GLU A 321 9.33 -8.02 -14.81
N ALA A 322 8.94 -6.75 -14.66
CA ALA A 322 9.85 -5.67 -14.27
C ALA A 322 10.42 -5.89 -12.86
N SER A 323 9.61 -6.39 -11.92
CA SER A 323 10.07 -6.72 -10.55
C SER A 323 11.13 -7.82 -10.57
N ALA A 324 10.97 -8.84 -11.43
CA ALA A 324 11.93 -9.93 -11.55
C ALA A 324 13.27 -9.49 -12.16
N LEU A 325 13.29 -8.42 -12.97
CA LEU A 325 14.53 -7.81 -13.45
C LEU A 325 15.29 -7.15 -12.29
N LEU A 326 14.59 -6.44 -11.40
CA LEU A 326 15.19 -5.89 -10.18
C LEU A 326 15.78 -6.99 -9.29
N ASP A 327 15.08 -8.12 -9.11
CA ASP A 327 15.59 -9.26 -8.34
C ASP A 327 16.91 -9.80 -8.92
N LYS A 328 17.02 -9.89 -10.26
CA LYS A 328 18.26 -10.36 -10.93
C LYS A 328 19.41 -9.37 -10.73
N GLU A 329 19.14 -8.08 -10.83
CA GLU A 329 20.14 -7.03 -10.57
C GLU A 329 20.60 -7.03 -9.12
N GLU A 330 19.69 -7.27 -8.17
CA GLU A 330 20.00 -7.41 -6.74
C GLU A 330 20.75 -8.71 -6.44
N MET A 331 20.42 -9.83 -7.08
CA MET A 331 21.15 -11.10 -6.95
C MET A 331 22.55 -11.05 -7.57
N GLY A 332 22.73 -10.32 -8.67
CA GLY A 332 24.06 -10.05 -9.26
C GLY A 332 24.95 -9.19 -8.36
N LYS A 333 24.35 -8.49 -7.39
CA LYS A 333 25.00 -7.69 -6.36
C LYS A 333 24.78 -8.34 -4.99
N SER A 334 25.36 -9.53 -4.77
CA SER A 334 25.28 -10.29 -3.50
C SER A 334 25.25 -9.38 -2.26
N CYS A 335 24.05 -9.19 -1.70
CA CYS A 335 23.82 -8.59 -0.37
C CYS A 335 23.63 -9.70 0.67
N ALA A 336 24.46 -10.74 0.60
CA ALA A 336 24.57 -11.69 1.70
C ALA A 336 25.25 -10.95 2.86
N PRO A 337 24.68 -10.93 4.08
CA PRO A 337 25.35 -10.37 5.23
C PRO A 337 26.74 -10.99 5.35
N GLU A 338 27.78 -10.17 5.21
CA GLU A 338 29.15 -10.65 5.33
C GLU A 338 29.52 -10.67 6.81
N ARG A 339 30.06 -11.80 7.26
CA ARG A 339 30.59 -11.90 8.62
C ARG A 339 31.71 -10.88 8.77
N ILE A 340 31.70 -10.10 9.85
CA ILE A 340 32.70 -9.06 10.12
C ILE A 340 34.10 -9.69 10.07
N LYS A 341 34.98 -9.09 9.28
CA LYS A 341 36.36 -9.53 9.05
C LYS A 341 37.33 -8.44 9.48
N CYS A 342 38.50 -8.82 9.99
CA CYS A 342 39.57 -7.90 10.35
C CYS A 342 40.93 -8.58 10.08
N TRP A 343 41.86 -7.91 9.42
CA TRP A 343 43.17 -8.47 9.14
C TRP A 343 44.14 -8.30 10.32
N THR A 344 45.18 -9.14 10.39
CA THR A 344 46.34 -8.90 11.25
C THR A 344 46.82 -7.45 11.14
N ASP A 345 47.18 -6.87 12.28
CA ASP A 345 47.59 -5.47 12.49
C ASP A 345 46.50 -4.39 12.35
N GLU A 346 45.30 -4.73 11.89
CA GLU A 346 44.14 -3.84 11.92
C GLU A 346 43.51 -3.80 13.33
N ILE A 347 42.72 -2.76 13.58
CA ILE A 347 42.04 -2.56 14.85
C ILE A 347 40.73 -3.35 14.86
N ALA A 348 40.55 -4.21 15.86
CA ALA A 348 39.31 -4.95 16.08
C ALA A 348 38.13 -3.97 16.27
N PRO A 349 37.13 -3.99 15.38
CA PRO A 349 36.00 -3.06 15.48
C PRO A 349 35.08 -3.36 16.66
N HIS A 350 35.10 -4.59 17.18
CA HIS A 350 34.26 -5.04 18.27
C HIS A 350 35.00 -6.02 19.18
N ALA A 351 34.67 -6.01 20.48
CA ALA A 351 35.11 -7.02 21.43
C ALA A 351 34.36 -8.34 21.20
N GLY A 352 35.08 -9.46 21.25
CA GLY A 352 34.47 -10.77 21.05
C GLY A 352 35.43 -11.90 20.71
N GLN A 353 34.85 -13.03 20.37
CA GLN A 353 35.54 -14.23 19.91
C GLN A 353 35.71 -14.19 18.39
N TRP A 354 36.94 -14.33 17.92
CA TRP A 354 37.30 -14.35 16.50
C TRP A 354 37.94 -15.69 16.14
N ALA A 355 37.87 -16.06 14.86
CA ALA A 355 38.58 -17.21 14.32
C ALA A 355 39.27 -16.91 13.00
N ALA A 356 40.44 -17.47 12.81
CA ALA A 356 41.16 -17.47 11.54
C ALA A 356 41.54 -18.89 11.15
N MET A 357 41.63 -19.13 9.84
CA MET A 357 42.09 -20.41 9.30
C MET A 357 43.22 -20.15 8.31
N VAL A 358 44.39 -20.72 8.58
CA VAL A 358 45.59 -20.63 7.72
C VAL A 358 46.14 -22.03 7.53
N ASN A 359 46.34 -22.44 6.26
CA ASN A 359 46.90 -23.76 5.89
C ASN A 359 46.20 -24.96 6.58
N GLY A 360 44.87 -24.89 6.72
CA GLY A 360 44.06 -25.95 7.34
C GLY A 360 44.10 -25.99 8.87
N SER A 361 44.86 -25.10 9.52
CA SER A 361 44.86 -24.91 10.97
C SER A 361 43.90 -23.78 11.34
N THR A 362 43.05 -23.99 12.33
CA THR A 362 42.09 -22.98 12.81
C THR A 362 42.49 -22.52 14.20
N GLU A 363 42.54 -21.21 14.40
CA GLU A 363 42.84 -20.59 15.69
C GLU A 363 41.67 -19.71 16.12
N TYR A 364 41.45 -19.66 17.44
CA TYR A 364 40.41 -18.86 18.06
C TYR A 364 41.06 -17.91 19.05
N ILE A 365 40.67 -16.63 18.99
CA ILE A 365 41.16 -15.60 19.90
C ILE A 365 39.99 -14.83 20.50
N GLN A 366 40.22 -14.28 21.69
CA GLN A 366 39.32 -13.30 22.30
C GLN A 366 40.01 -11.94 22.24
N THR A 367 39.37 -10.93 21.66
CA THR A 367 39.92 -9.57 21.55
C THR A 367 39.00 -8.54 22.19
N ARG A 368 39.57 -7.40 22.56
CA ARG A 368 38.82 -6.20 22.99
C ARG A 368 38.63 -5.25 21.82
N GLU A 369 37.57 -4.45 21.88
CA GLU A 369 37.36 -3.35 20.95
C GLU A 369 38.55 -2.39 21.00
N GLY A 370 39.07 -1.97 19.83
CA GLY A 370 40.25 -1.11 19.75
C GLY A 370 41.60 -1.84 19.83
N GLN A 371 41.62 -3.16 20.06
CA GLN A 371 42.84 -3.95 20.11
C GLN A 371 43.34 -4.29 18.68
N LYS A 372 44.66 -4.26 18.46
CA LYS A 372 45.24 -4.76 17.19
C LYS A 372 45.11 -6.26 17.07
N MET A 373 44.70 -6.74 15.89
CA MET A 373 44.56 -8.16 15.63
C MET A 373 45.93 -8.84 15.55
N PRO A 374 46.15 -9.95 16.29
CA PRO A 374 47.43 -10.63 16.32
C PRO A 374 47.72 -11.35 14.98
N PRO A 375 49.00 -11.68 14.72
CA PRO A 375 49.35 -12.63 13.68
C PRO A 375 48.87 -14.04 14.07
N PHE A 376 48.56 -14.86 13.08
CA PHE A 376 48.24 -16.27 13.28
C PHE A 376 49.55 -17.05 13.48
N GLU A 377 49.66 -17.84 14.54
CA GLU A 377 50.85 -18.65 14.80
C GLU A 377 50.59 -20.10 14.39
N ASP A 378 51.39 -20.63 13.45
CA ASP A 378 51.25 -22.03 13.05
C ASP A 378 51.84 -22.99 14.08
N LYS A 379 51.58 -24.29 13.89
CA LYS A 379 52.09 -25.38 14.75
C LYS A 379 53.62 -25.46 14.87
N HIS A 380 54.37 -24.71 14.06
CA HIS A 380 55.82 -24.62 14.11
C HIS A 380 56.31 -23.26 14.64
N GLY A 381 55.42 -22.43 15.19
CA GLY A 381 55.74 -21.11 15.75
C GLY A 381 55.96 -20.01 14.70
N LYS A 382 55.62 -20.26 13.42
CA LYS A 382 55.76 -19.25 12.37
C LYS A 382 54.52 -18.39 12.30
N GLN A 383 54.73 -17.07 12.32
CA GLN A 383 53.66 -16.07 12.23
C GLN A 383 53.21 -15.84 10.78
N HIS A 384 51.90 -15.79 10.58
CA HIS A 384 51.25 -15.55 9.30
C HIS A 384 50.26 -14.40 9.41
N ARG A 385 50.16 -13.61 8.34
CA ARG A 385 49.07 -12.64 8.18
C ARG A 385 47.77 -13.39 7.96
N ALA A 386 46.75 -13.10 8.77
CA ALA A 386 45.47 -13.79 8.74
C ALA A 386 44.29 -12.82 8.65
N CYS A 387 43.21 -13.32 8.05
CA CYS A 387 41.90 -12.67 8.05
C CYS A 387 41.05 -13.31 9.15
N TRP A 388 40.87 -12.58 10.25
CA TRP A 388 40.07 -13.01 11.38
C TRP A 388 38.60 -12.72 11.13
N LYS A 389 37.73 -13.68 11.44
CA LYS A 389 36.26 -13.56 11.31
C LYS A 389 35.61 -13.59 12.69
N LEU A 390 34.74 -12.64 12.96
CA LEU A 390 34.05 -12.52 14.24
C LEU A 390 33.00 -13.62 14.40
N LEU A 391 33.11 -14.42 15.46
CA LEU A 391 32.21 -15.54 15.76
C LEU A 391 31.10 -15.15 16.74
N LYS A 392 31.46 -14.36 17.75
CA LYS A 392 30.56 -13.91 18.81
C LYS A 392 31.04 -12.56 19.33
N ARG A 393 30.11 -11.64 19.61
CA ARG A 393 30.42 -10.39 20.30
C ARG A 393 30.12 -10.50 21.79
N ASP A 394 30.90 -9.80 22.60
CA ASP A 394 30.69 -9.76 24.04
C ASP A 394 29.43 -8.97 24.43
N ASP A 395 28.99 -8.04 23.58
CA ASP A 395 27.75 -7.26 23.73
C ASP A 395 26.49 -7.95 23.16
N ASN A 396 26.62 -9.20 22.69
CA ASN A 396 25.56 -9.96 21.98
C ASN A 396 25.01 -9.29 20.70
N GLY A 397 25.75 -8.35 20.10
CA GLY A 397 25.39 -7.73 18.82
C GLY A 397 25.56 -8.65 17.61
N SER A 398 25.16 -8.17 16.42
CA SER A 398 25.33 -8.89 15.16
C SER A 398 26.82 -9.08 14.82
N VAL A 399 27.17 -10.28 14.36
CA VAL A 399 28.51 -10.62 13.82
C VAL A 399 28.61 -10.46 12.30
N TYR A 400 27.57 -9.92 11.68
CA TYR A 400 27.49 -9.65 10.25
C TYR A 400 27.31 -8.16 10.00
N THR A 401 28.03 -7.65 9.00
CA THR A 401 27.80 -6.33 8.39
C THR A 401 26.95 -6.51 7.15
N LEU A 402 25.98 -5.62 6.97
CA LEU A 402 25.32 -5.48 5.67
C LEU A 402 26.32 -4.80 4.72
N PRO A 403 26.53 -5.32 3.50
CA PRO A 403 27.36 -4.63 2.53
C PRO A 403 26.74 -3.27 2.18
N GLU A 404 27.59 -2.25 2.01
CA GLU A 404 27.20 -0.89 1.62
C GLU A 404 26.43 -0.83 0.29
#